data_AF-A0A6V7KM46-F1
#
_entry.id   AF-A0A6V7KM46-F1
#
_cell.length_a   1.000
_cell.length_b   1.000
_cell.length_c   1.000
_cell.angle_alpha   90.00
_cell.angle_beta   90.00
_cell.angle_gamma   90.00
#
_symmetry.space_group_name_H-M   'P 1'
#
loop_
_entity.id
_entity.type
_entity.pdbx_description
1 polymer ?
#
loop_
_entity_poly.entity_id
_entity_poly.type
_entity_poly.pdbx_seq_one_letter_code
_entity_poly.pdbx_strand_id
1 'polypeptide(L)'
;ILMVGAALGGFAVGLFVVTSTMYVGEVSSSDQRGTVGSLTAFFAYLGVLISTSVSAFYNHHAIPFAMCLLSGIFLMTIYLWMIESPYYLYETGR
;
A
#
# COMPACT_ATOMS: atom_id res chain seq x y z
N ILE A 1 6.12 -12.15 -21.05
CA ILE A 1 6.06 -10.74 -20.55
C ILE A 1 4.99 -10.56 -19.47
N LEU A 2 3.72 -10.91 -19.70
CA LEU A 2 2.66 -10.74 -18.69
C LEU A 2 2.92 -11.50 -17.37
N MET A 3 3.41 -12.75 -17.42
CA MET A 3 3.68 -13.54 -16.21
C MET A 3 4.81 -12.96 -15.35
N VAL A 4 5.86 -12.42 -15.98
CA VAL A 4 6.99 -11.78 -15.29
C VAL A 4 6.54 -10.47 -14.64
N GLY A 5 5.73 -9.68 -15.35
CA GLY A 5 5.12 -8.47 -14.80
C GLY A 5 4.19 -8.76 -13.62
N ALA A 6 3.39 -9.82 -13.70
CA ALA A 6 2.53 -10.25 -12.60
C ALA A 6 3.34 -10.74 -11.38
N ALA A 7 4.43 -11.47 -11.59
CA ALA A 7 5.31 -11.92 -10.52
C ALA A 7 5.99 -10.75 -9.79
N LEU A 8 6.55 -9.79 -10.55
CA LEU A 8 7.16 -8.59 -10.00
C LEU A 8 6.14 -7.70 -9.29
N GLY A 9 4.96 -7.53 -9.89
CA GLY A 9 3.86 -6.76 -9.28
C GLY A 9 3.38 -7.39 -7.98
N GLY A 10 3.19 -8.71 -7.94
CA GLY A 10 2.81 -9.44 -6.73
C GLY A 10 3.86 -9.33 -5.63
N PHE A 11 5.15 -9.42 -5.97
CA PHE A 11 6.25 -9.25 -5.02
C PHE A 11 6.27 -7.84 -4.43
N ALA A 12 6.12 -6.81 -5.26
CA ALA A 12 6.06 -5.41 -4.83
C ALA A 12 4.87 -5.15 -3.89
N VAL A 13 3.69 -5.67 -4.23
CA VAL A 13 2.48 -5.57 -3.38
C VAL A 13 2.70 -6.27 -2.04
N GLY A 14 3.31 -7.47 -2.04
CA GLY A 14 3.63 -8.20 -0.81
C GLY A 14 4.53 -7.39 0.14
N LEU A 15 5.60 -6.80 -0.40
CA LEU A 15 6.50 -5.94 0.38
C LEU A 15 5.77 -4.69 0.93
N PHE A 16 4.92 -4.08 0.11
CA PHE A 16 4.16 -2.89 0.52
C PHE A 16 3.15 -3.19 1.63
N VAL A 17 2.40 -4.28 1.54
CA VAL A 17 1.41 -4.65 2.56
C VAL A 17 2.08 -4.93 3.91
N VAL A 18 3.22 -5.62 3.91
CA VAL A 18 3.97 -5.91 5.15
C VAL A 18 4.53 -4.63 5.76
N THR A 19 5.20 -3.78 4.98
CA THR A 19 5.77 -2.53 5.49
C THR A 19 4.70 -1.53 5.94
N SER A 20 3.59 -1.41 5.21
CA SER A 20 2.48 -0.52 5.57
C SER A 20 1.81 -0.94 6.88
N THR A 21 1.54 -2.23 7.07
CA THR A 21 0.92 -2.73 8.32
C THR A 21 1.86 -2.63 9.52
N MET A 22 3.16 -2.86 9.32
CA MET A 22 4.19 -2.65 10.34
C MET A 22 4.25 -1.18 10.77
N TYR A 23 4.39 -0.25 9.82
CA TYR A 23 4.45 1.18 10.10
C TYR A 23 3.21 1.69 10.85
N VAL A 24 2.02 1.29 10.39
CA VAL A 24 0.76 1.63 11.06
C VAL A 24 0.69 1.04 12.48
N GLY A 25 1.21 -0.17 12.68
CA GLY A 25 1.32 -0.81 14.00
C GLY A 25 2.26 -0.08 14.95
N GLU A 26 3.36 0.47 14.43
CA GLU A 26 4.35 1.24 15.20
C GLU A 26 3.85 2.64 15.59
N VAL A 27 3.13 3.30 14.69
CA VAL A 27 2.57 4.64 14.93
C VAL A 27 1.31 4.60 15.80
N SER A 28 0.58 3.48 15.82
CA SER A 28 -0.65 3.36 16.60
C SER A 28 -0.42 3.04 18.07
N SER A 29 -1.18 3.73 18.93
CA SER A 29 -1.23 3.46 20.37
C SER A 29 -1.78 2.06 20.66
N SER A 30 -1.29 1.42 21.73
CA SER A 30 -1.60 0.04 22.09
C SER A 30 -3.10 -0.29 22.16
N ASP A 31 -3.92 0.70 22.54
CA ASP A 31 -5.37 0.57 22.70
C ASP A 31 -6.15 0.68 21.37
N GLN A 32 -5.59 1.31 20.34
CA GLN A 32 -6.27 1.58 19.07
C GLN A 32 -5.73 0.76 17.89
N ARG A 33 -4.71 -0.08 18.11
CA ARG A 33 -4.10 -0.95 17.07
C ARG A 33 -5.13 -1.77 16.29
N GLY A 34 -6.15 -2.30 16.96
CA GLY A 34 -7.22 -3.07 16.32
C GLY A 34 -8.10 -2.24 15.38
N THR A 35 -8.47 -1.03 15.80
CA THR A 35 -9.26 -0.08 15.00
C THR A 35 -8.49 0.41 13.78
N VAL A 36 -7.22 0.78 13.95
CA VAL A 36 -6.41 1.28 12.83
C VAL A 36 -6.07 0.14 11.85
N GLY A 37 -5.75 -1.06 12.35
CA GLY A 37 -5.50 -2.22 11.49
C GLY A 37 -6.72 -2.66 10.68
N SER A 38 -7.91 -2.65 11.29
CA SER A 38 -9.16 -2.95 10.56
C SER A 38 -9.50 -1.86 9.54
N LEU A 39 -9.22 -0.59 9.83
CA LEU A 39 -9.37 0.50 8.87
C LEU A 39 -8.43 0.35 7.67
N THR A 40 -7.17 -0.05 7.89
CA THR A 40 -6.22 -0.36 6.79
C THR A 40 -6.73 -1.50 5.91
N ALA A 41 -7.25 -2.58 6.51
CA ALA A 41 -7.84 -3.69 5.76
C ALA A 41 -9.08 -3.24 4.97
N PHE A 42 -9.93 -2.39 5.55
CA PHE A 42 -11.11 -1.84 4.87
C PHE A 42 -10.73 -1.05 3.60
N PHE A 43 -9.72 -0.18 3.68
CA PHE A 43 -9.23 0.55 2.51
C PHE A 43 -8.61 -0.36 1.46
N ALA A 44 -7.93 -1.45 1.86
CA ALA A 44 -7.41 -2.44 0.92
C ALA A 44 -8.55 -3.11 0.12
N TYR A 45 -9.64 -3.52 0.79
CA TYR A 45 -10.80 -4.09 0.11
C TYR A 45 -11.52 -3.07 -0.78
N LEU A 46 -11.63 -1.81 -0.35
CA LEU A 46 -12.17 -0.74 -1.20
C LEU A 46 -11.34 -0.56 -2.48
N GLY A 47 -10.01 -0.59 -2.38
CA GLY A 47 -9.13 -0.50 -3.54
C GLY A 47 -9.37 -1.63 -4.55
N VAL A 48 -9.54 -2.87 -4.06
CA VAL A 48 -9.89 -4.01 -4.91
C VAL A 48 -11.25 -3.80 -5.57
N LEU A 49 -12.26 -3.34 -4.83
CA LEU A 49 -13.62 -3.11 -5.31
C LEU A 49 -13.64 -2.06 -6.43
N ILE A 50 -12.89 -0.96 -6.28
CA ILE A 50 -12.72 0.06 -7.31
C ILE A 50 -12.00 -0.54 -8.53
N SER A 51 -10.91 -1.27 -8.31
CA SER A 51 -10.13 -1.89 -9.39
C SER A 51 -10.97 -2.85 -10.24
N THR A 52 -11.75 -3.72 -9.61
CA THR A 52 -12.63 -4.67 -10.31
C THR A 52 -13.79 -3.96 -11.00
N SER A 53 -14.34 -2.90 -10.40
CA SER A 53 -15.42 -2.11 -11.01
C SER A 53 -14.92 -1.38 -12.27
N VAL A 54 -13.77 -0.71 -12.20
CA VAL A 54 -13.17 -0.01 -13.35
C VAL A 54 -12.76 -1.01 -14.45
N SER A 55 -12.29 -2.20 -14.06
CA SER A 55 -11.93 -3.27 -15.00
C SER A 55 -13.11 -3.80 -15.81
N ALA A 56 -14.34 -3.69 -15.30
CA ALA A 56 -15.54 -4.08 -16.04
C ALA A 56 -15.93 -3.10 -17.16
N PHE A 57 -15.53 -1.83 -17.08
CA PHE A 57 -15.94 -0.78 -18.02
C PHE A 57 -14.88 -0.43 -19.08
N TYR A 58 -13.60 -0.78 -18.86
CA TYR A 58 -12.48 -0.34 -19.70
C TYR A 58 -11.65 -1.50 -20.29
N ASN A 59 -10.89 -1.20 -21.34
CA ASN A 59 -9.98 -2.14 -21.98
C ASN A 59 -8.91 -2.66 -21.01
N HIS A 60 -8.79 -3.99 -20.87
CA HIS A 60 -7.97 -4.65 -19.86
C HIS A 60 -6.46 -4.38 -19.98
N HIS A 61 -5.99 -3.92 -21.14
CA HIS A 61 -4.56 -3.67 -21.36
C HIS A 61 -4.05 -2.32 -20.79
N ALA A 62 -4.91 -1.30 -20.68
CA ALA A 62 -4.50 0.03 -20.23
C ALA A 62 -4.58 0.21 -18.70
N ILE A 63 -5.49 -0.52 -18.06
CA ILE A 63 -5.78 -0.45 -16.62
C ILE A 63 -4.58 -0.79 -15.73
N PRO A 64 -3.82 -1.88 -15.96
CA PRO A 64 -2.68 -2.20 -15.10
C PRO A 64 -1.59 -1.12 -15.13
N PHE A 65 -1.39 -0.48 -16.29
CA PHE A 65 -0.41 0.58 -16.44
C PHE A 65 -0.85 1.85 -15.69
N ALA A 66 -2.13 2.22 -15.81
CA ALA A 66 -2.71 3.37 -15.09
C ALA A 66 -2.69 3.18 -13.57
N MET A 67 -3.03 1.99 -13.08
CA MET A 67 -2.99 1.65 -11.65
C MET A 67 -1.56 1.70 -11.11
N CYS A 68 -0.58 1.17 -11.86
CA CYS A 68 0.82 1.21 -11.45
C CYS A 68 1.38 2.63 -11.37
N LEU A 69 1.02 3.50 -12.33
CA LEU A 69 1.38 4.92 -12.32
C LEU A 69 0.77 5.65 -11.11
N LEU A 70 -0.52 5.42 -10.84
CA LEU A 70 -1.22 6.03 -9.71
C LEU A 70 -0.57 5.63 -8.38
N SER A 71 -0.30 4.34 -8.18
CA SER A 71 0.38 3.85 -6.97
C SER A 71 1.81 4.41 -6.84
N GLY A 72 2.54 4.54 -7.94
CA GLY A 72 3.88 5.12 -7.95
C GLY A 72 3.89 6.60 -7.56
N ILE A 73 2.97 7.40 -8.10
CA ILE A 73 2.82 8.81 -7.73
C ILE A 73 2.45 8.93 -6.25
N PHE A 74 1.50 8.12 -5.78
CA PHE A 74 1.06 8.13 -4.39
C PHE A 74 2.23 7.83 -3.42
N LEU A 75 3.01 6.79 -3.70
CA LEU A 75 4.22 6.47 -2.92
C LEU A 75 5.22 7.61 -2.88
N MET A 76 5.51 8.23 -4.03
CA MET A 76 6.42 9.37 -4.12
C MET A 76 5.92 10.57 -3.30
N THR A 77 4.62 10.86 -3.36
CA THR A 77 4.04 11.97 -2.59
C THR A 77 4.03 11.70 -1.09
N ILE A 78 3.76 10.46 -0.66
CA ILE A 78 3.74 10.08 0.75
C ILE A 78 5.15 10.07 1.34
N TYR A 79 6.15 9.58 0.61
CA TYR A 79 7.53 9.57 1.09
C TYR A 79 8.05 10.96 1.44
N LEU A 80 7.55 12.01 0.79
CA LEU A 80 7.94 13.39 1.10
C LEU A 80 7.30 13.94 2.39
N TRP A 81 6.18 13.37 2.83
CA TRP A 81 5.41 13.85 3.98
C TRP A 81 5.47 12.93 5.19
N MET A 82 5.89 11.68 5.00
CA MET A 82 5.95 10.68 6.06
C MET A 82 7.20 10.90 6.93
N ILE A 83 6.97 11.19 8.21
CA ILE A 83 8.02 11.21 9.23
C ILE A 83 8.46 9.75 9.46
N GLU A 84 9.76 9.50 9.63
CA GLU A 84 10.26 8.15 9.92
C GLU A 84 9.59 7.55 11.17
N SER A 85 9.50 6.22 11.23
CA SER A 85 8.81 5.57 12.35
C SER A 85 9.55 5.88 13.67
N PRO A 86 8.83 6.24 14.75
CA PRO A 86 9.45 6.65 16.01
C PRO A 86 10.21 5.50 16.69
N TYR A 87 9.87 4.24 16.38
CA TYR A 87 10.58 3.06 16.87
C TYR A 87 11.92 2.87 16.14
N TYR A 88 11.94 3.12 14.83
CA TYR A 88 13.18 3.13 14.05
C TYR A 88 14.14 4.22 14.54
N LEU A 89 13.66 5.43 14.83
CA LEU A 89 14.50 6.48 15.43
C LEU A 89 15.09 6.06 16.79
N TYR A 90 14.26 5.42 17.64
CA TYR A 90 14.68 4.98 18.97
C TYR A 90 15.73 3.84 18.92
N GLU A 91 15.55 2.84 18.05
CA GLU A 91 16.56 1.78 17.86
C GLU A 91 17.83 2.25 17.17
N THR A 92 17.73 3.26 16.29
CA THR A 92 18.89 3.83 15.57
C THR A 92 19.62 4.91 16.39
N GLY A 93 19.13 5.24 17.58
CA GLY A 93 19.79 6.14 18.53
C GLY A 93 19.78 7.62 18.14
N ARG A 94 18.75 8.08 17.42
CA ARG A 94 18.57 9.48 17.00
C ARG A 94 17.23 10.05 17.44
#